data_AF-A0A522DQA1-F1
#
_entry.id   AF-A0A522DQA1-F1
#
_cell.length_a   1.000
_cell.length_b   1.000
_cell.length_c   1.000
_cell.angle_alpha   90.00
_cell.angle_beta   90.00
_cell.angle_gamma   90.00
#
_symmetry.space_group_name_H-M   'P 1'
#
loop_
_entity.id
_entity.type
_entity.pdbx_description
1 polymer ?
#
loop_
_entity_poly.entity_id
_entity_poly.type
_entity_poly.pdbx_seq_one_letter_code
_entity_poly.pdbx_strand_id
1 'polypeptide(L)'
;MGHVIPGNILTAILCICASVANAQTNAYSYVQQMIKGEVLNKNTRAPIPSAEVKVKKTDSKNEYSVRTDEKGIFLINPKDLTSFTLEVKKFGYETYHSPMYNLKDDVGVNYNLGEITLVPTIVYPPPPDTVKRTPEEFLERKFAELDMLPTASAYTLLYALNPELKDIKLVEPGYKLILPKIPVMPPEQKKSFSDHFKQDSREDESLQFVLKDSIDYCKKLYNDFLFTVNINYKGASRDTTRRILELINKDLADYGREVRRTRKAKAIELIKLINGCCIILNRCLEKRVITYQDFFYLQHIGLQLALVLPSEISRKYYSETGPVSKAPSLEWGGQGPSITWSSYKDETTGEDFFENTRALRAFNVAIYLSKNGQVISEGDEVLKRFRVVCYPPALTGVEATRRECDSPATFAYITLSNAPYEFMVFDLRTGRQMKFVKDNADSEVISTEDAFREFAKTLMGVNQFQIPIYIKE
;
A
#
# COMPACT_ATOMS: atom_id res chain seq x y z
N MET A 1 47.37 24.56 -59.33
CA MET A 1 45.97 24.25 -58.96
C MET A 1 45.80 24.57 -57.49
N GLY A 2 45.35 25.79 -57.18
CA GLY A 2 45.13 26.26 -55.81
C GLY A 2 43.63 26.24 -55.52
N HIS A 3 43.21 25.43 -54.56
CA HIS A 3 41.83 25.46 -54.07
C HIS A 3 41.69 26.59 -53.05
N VAL A 4 41.01 27.64 -53.49
CA VAL A 4 40.50 28.72 -52.64
C VAL A 4 39.34 28.14 -51.81
N ILE A 5 39.53 28.00 -50.51
CA ILE A 5 38.45 27.63 -49.58
C ILE A 5 37.53 28.86 -49.46
N PRO A 6 36.22 28.74 -49.76
CA PRO A 6 35.31 29.88 -49.67
C PRO A 6 35.21 30.39 -48.23
N GLY A 7 35.37 31.70 -48.03
CA GLY A 7 35.46 32.36 -46.71
C GLY A 7 34.28 32.11 -45.76
N ASN A 8 33.15 31.61 -46.27
CA ASN A 8 32.00 31.23 -45.46
C ASN A 8 32.25 29.95 -44.65
N ILE A 9 33.17 29.07 -45.08
CA ILE A 9 33.57 27.87 -44.32
C ILE A 9 34.51 28.25 -43.17
N LEU A 10 35.42 29.21 -43.39
CA LEU A 10 36.33 29.68 -42.34
C LEU A 10 35.55 30.37 -41.21
N THR A 11 34.51 31.13 -41.56
CA THR A 11 33.63 31.81 -40.60
C THR A 11 32.77 30.82 -39.81
N ALA A 12 32.29 29.74 -40.44
CA ALA A 12 31.56 28.67 -39.75
C ALA A 12 32.47 27.86 -38.81
N ILE A 13 33.71 27.58 -39.21
CA ILE A 13 34.68 26.87 -38.34
C ILE A 13 35.08 27.74 -37.15
N LEU A 14 35.29 29.06 -37.34
CA LEU A 14 35.58 29.99 -36.24
C LEU A 14 34.41 30.14 -35.25
N CYS A 15 33.14 30.10 -35.72
CA CYS A 15 31.97 30.09 -34.83
C CYS A 15 31.81 28.76 -34.07
N ILE A 16 32.22 27.63 -34.64
CA ILE A 16 32.22 26.34 -33.94
C ILE A 16 33.36 26.30 -32.91
N CYS A 17 34.55 26.80 -33.23
CA CYS A 17 35.64 26.87 -32.26
C CYS A 17 35.37 27.88 -31.11
N ALA A 18 34.69 29.00 -31.38
CA ALA A 18 34.29 29.95 -30.34
C ALA A 18 33.16 29.41 -29.44
N SER A 19 32.23 28.63 -29.98
CA SER A 19 31.18 27.98 -29.18
C SER A 19 31.71 26.78 -28.38
N VAL A 20 32.73 26.06 -28.87
CA VAL A 20 33.42 25.02 -28.09
C VAL A 20 34.33 25.63 -27.02
N ALA A 21 35.00 26.77 -27.29
CA ALA A 21 35.78 27.48 -26.28
C ALA A 21 34.92 28.13 -25.18
N ASN A 22 33.72 28.64 -25.51
CA ASN A 22 32.74 29.12 -24.52
C ASN A 22 31.93 28.00 -23.84
N ALA A 23 31.79 26.82 -24.45
CA ALA A 23 31.23 25.65 -23.80
C ALA A 23 32.25 24.95 -22.87
N GLN A 24 33.54 25.11 -23.13
CA GLN A 24 34.62 24.58 -22.26
C GLN A 24 35.07 25.54 -21.15
N THR A 25 34.64 26.80 -21.16
CA THR A 25 34.90 27.75 -20.05
C THR A 25 33.72 27.94 -19.10
N ASN A 26 32.56 27.34 -19.37
CA ASN A 26 31.44 27.22 -18.42
C ASN A 26 31.24 25.81 -17.86
N ALA A 27 32.18 24.88 -18.12
CA ALA A 27 32.34 23.68 -17.32
C ALA A 27 33.01 24.05 -15.99
N TYR A 28 32.35 24.89 -15.19
CA TYR A 28 32.58 24.89 -13.76
C TYR A 28 32.27 23.48 -13.29
N SER A 29 33.33 22.69 -13.09
CA SER A 29 33.26 21.51 -12.26
C SER A 29 32.65 21.95 -10.93
N TYR A 30 31.35 21.73 -10.76
CA TYR A 30 30.74 21.77 -9.45
C TYR A 30 31.45 20.68 -8.68
N VAL A 31 32.44 21.06 -7.89
CA VAL A 31 33.09 20.11 -7.00
C VAL A 31 32.03 19.74 -5.98
N GLN A 32 31.40 18.58 -6.19
CA GLN A 32 30.37 18.09 -5.29
C GLN A 32 31.05 17.75 -3.98
N GLN A 33 30.77 18.54 -2.95
CA GLN A 33 31.14 18.19 -1.59
C GLN A 33 30.45 16.87 -1.24
N MET A 34 31.22 15.90 -0.79
CA MET A 34 30.71 14.56 -0.46
C MET A 34 31.09 14.27 0.98
N ILE A 35 30.10 13.99 1.81
CA ILE A 35 30.26 13.59 3.20
C ILE A 35 30.04 12.08 3.28
N LYS A 36 31.03 11.36 3.79
CA LYS A 36 30.99 9.91 4.02
C LYS A 36 31.18 9.61 5.49
N GLY A 37 30.54 8.56 5.98
CA GLY A 37 30.87 7.97 7.27
C GLY A 37 30.28 6.57 7.41
N GLU A 38 30.59 5.92 8.52
CA GLU A 38 30.13 4.57 8.86
C GLU A 38 29.41 4.61 10.22
N VAL A 39 28.28 3.93 10.35
CA VAL A 39 27.49 3.89 11.58
C VAL A 39 27.51 2.49 12.15
N LEU A 40 28.04 2.36 13.36
CA LEU A 40 28.27 1.09 14.04
C LEU A 40 27.52 1.03 15.37
N ASN A 41 27.21 -0.19 15.81
CA ASN A 41 26.74 -0.43 17.17
C ASN A 41 27.89 -0.23 18.16
N LYS A 42 27.71 0.62 19.17
CA LYS A 42 28.76 0.93 20.14
C LYS A 42 29.25 -0.30 20.91
N ASN A 43 28.36 -1.24 21.19
CA ASN A 43 28.65 -2.41 22.02
C ASN A 43 29.23 -3.57 21.20
N THR A 44 28.63 -3.87 20.04
CA THR A 44 29.01 -5.03 19.24
C THR A 44 29.94 -4.71 18.07
N ARG A 45 30.12 -3.42 17.76
CA ARG A 45 30.84 -2.92 16.57
C ARG A 45 30.25 -3.39 15.25
N ALA A 46 29.08 -4.03 15.26
CA ALA A 46 28.38 -4.45 14.05
C ALA A 46 27.86 -3.23 13.27
N PRO A 47 27.88 -3.25 11.93
CA PRO A 47 27.32 -2.17 11.12
C PRO A 47 25.82 -2.03 11.36
N ILE A 48 25.35 -0.79 11.40
CA ILE A 48 23.93 -0.47 11.57
C ILE A 48 23.36 -0.06 10.22
N PRO A 49 22.64 -0.96 9.53
CA PRO A 49 22.00 -0.62 8.27
C PRO A 49 20.76 0.25 8.48
N SER A 50 20.46 1.08 7.49
CA SER A 50 19.28 1.95 7.47
C SER A 50 19.15 2.87 8.70
N ALA A 51 20.26 3.32 9.27
CA ALA A 51 20.27 4.46 10.18
C ALA A 51 20.08 5.73 9.35
N GLU A 52 19.16 6.61 9.75
CA GLU A 52 18.94 7.90 9.11
C GLU A 52 20.02 8.87 9.56
N VAL A 53 20.73 9.48 8.61
CA VAL A 53 21.79 10.47 8.83
C VAL A 53 21.30 11.78 8.23
N LYS A 54 21.00 12.76 9.09
CA LYS A 54 20.60 14.11 8.70
C LYS A 54 21.75 15.10 8.86
N VAL A 55 22.08 15.81 7.80
CA VAL A 55 22.97 16.97 7.79
C VAL A 55 22.11 18.22 7.84
N LYS A 56 22.25 18.98 8.91
CA LYS A 56 21.57 20.28 9.09
C LYS A 56 22.58 21.40 8.88
N LYS A 57 22.32 22.28 7.91
CA LYS A 57 23.11 23.49 7.71
C LYS A 57 22.76 24.50 8.81
N THR A 58 23.76 25.09 9.45
CA THR A 58 23.54 25.99 10.59
C THR A 58 22.79 27.28 10.20
N ASP A 59 22.97 27.73 8.95
CA ASP A 59 22.48 29.03 8.48
C ASP A 59 21.26 28.94 7.53
N SER A 60 20.67 27.76 7.34
CA SER A 60 19.51 27.60 6.47
C SER A 60 18.53 26.53 6.95
N LYS A 61 17.28 26.60 6.47
CA LYS A 61 16.28 25.53 6.68
C LYS A 61 16.53 24.30 5.81
N ASN A 62 17.64 24.23 5.06
CA ASN A 62 17.91 23.11 4.18
C ASN A 62 18.53 21.98 5.01
N GLU A 63 17.88 20.82 4.96
CA GLU A 63 18.37 19.58 5.55
C GLU A 63 18.63 18.57 4.43
N TYR A 64 19.73 17.83 4.55
CA TYR A 64 19.99 16.68 3.69
C TYR A 64 19.85 15.42 4.54
N SER A 65 19.19 14.39 4.02
CA SER A 65 19.02 13.12 4.73
C SER A 65 19.42 11.97 3.82
N VAL A 66 20.18 11.02 4.34
CA VAL A 66 20.47 9.73 3.70
C VAL A 66 20.35 8.62 4.73
N ARG A 67 20.38 7.38 4.26
CA ARG A 67 20.47 6.20 5.12
C ARG A 67 21.75 5.43 4.89
N THR A 68 22.22 4.78 5.94
CA THR A 68 23.33 3.83 5.83
C THR A 68 22.94 2.57 5.07
N ASP A 69 23.87 2.04 4.29
CA ASP A 69 23.73 0.77 3.55
C ASP A 69 23.87 -0.47 4.47
N GLU A 70 23.89 -1.67 3.89
CA GLU A 70 24.06 -2.94 4.64
C GLU A 70 25.37 -3.02 5.44
N LYS A 71 26.39 -2.25 5.03
CA LYS A 71 27.68 -2.13 5.70
C LYS A 71 27.72 -0.97 6.69
N GLY A 72 26.58 -0.30 6.93
CA GLY A 72 26.52 0.85 7.83
C GLY A 72 27.09 2.14 7.22
N ILE A 73 27.38 2.18 5.91
CA ILE A 73 28.05 3.32 5.28
C ILE A 73 27.02 4.29 4.71
N PHE A 74 27.22 5.59 4.91
CA PHE A 74 26.43 6.65 4.29
C PHE A 74 27.27 7.56 3.39
N LEU A 75 26.61 8.17 2.41
CA LEU A 75 27.20 9.13 1.48
C LEU A 75 26.20 10.25 1.17
N ILE A 76 26.53 11.51 1.45
CA ILE A 76 25.67 12.68 1.24
C ILE A 76 26.41 13.69 0.38
N ASN A 77 25.75 14.23 -0.65
CA ASN A 77 26.30 15.29 -1.49
C ASN A 77 25.55 16.62 -1.25
N PRO A 78 25.80 17.31 -0.13
CA PRO A 78 25.17 18.59 0.13
C PRO A 78 25.69 19.66 -0.84
N LYS A 79 24.84 20.62 -1.21
CA LYS A 79 25.24 21.79 -2.00
C LYS A 79 25.55 22.94 -1.06
N ASP A 80 26.67 23.63 -1.31
CA ASP A 80 27.08 24.85 -0.61
C ASP A 80 27.09 24.71 0.93
N LEU A 81 27.71 23.65 1.44
CA LEU A 81 27.82 23.43 2.89
C LEU A 81 29.14 24.04 3.41
N THR A 82 29.03 24.90 4.41
CA THR A 82 30.16 25.59 5.07
C THR A 82 30.28 25.16 6.52
N SER A 83 29.17 25.11 7.25
CA SER A 83 29.07 24.59 8.60
C SER A 83 27.81 23.74 8.75
N PHE A 84 27.91 22.64 9.51
CA PHE A 84 26.79 21.74 9.71
C PHE A 84 26.88 20.93 11.00
N THR A 85 25.75 20.38 11.39
CA THR A 85 25.64 19.32 12.40
C THR A 85 25.04 18.07 11.81
N LEU A 86 25.36 16.92 12.38
CA LEU A 86 24.75 15.64 12.07
C LEU A 86 23.82 15.19 13.18
N GLU A 87 22.72 14.60 12.74
CA GLU A 87 21.80 13.86 13.59
C GLU A 87 21.65 12.46 12.99
N VAL A 88 22.04 11.43 13.75
CA VAL A 88 21.92 10.03 13.32
C VAL A 88 20.88 9.31 14.17
N LYS A 89 19.86 8.76 13.51
CA LYS A 89 18.69 8.14 14.13
C LYS A 89 18.49 6.71 13.65
N LYS A 90 18.28 5.79 14.59
CA LYS A 90 17.85 4.42 14.32
C LYS A 90 16.94 3.94 15.44
N PHE A 91 15.82 3.30 15.10
CA PHE A 91 14.96 2.66 16.09
C PHE A 91 15.75 1.63 16.92
N GLY A 92 15.60 1.67 18.25
CA GLY A 92 16.36 0.84 19.19
C GLY A 92 17.73 1.42 19.58
N TYR A 93 18.08 2.62 19.12
CA TYR A 93 19.33 3.30 19.44
C TYR A 93 19.05 4.74 19.91
N GLU A 94 19.92 5.24 20.80
CA GLU A 94 19.90 6.65 21.18
C GLU A 94 20.22 7.51 19.95
N THR A 95 19.53 8.65 19.82
CA THR A 95 19.82 9.60 18.75
C THR A 95 21.20 10.21 18.98
N TYR A 96 22.09 10.06 18.01
CA TYR A 96 23.38 10.71 18.04
C TYR A 96 23.28 12.11 17.46
N HIS A 97 23.84 13.08 18.16
CA HIS A 97 24.03 14.45 17.68
C HIS A 97 25.53 14.74 17.64
N SER A 98 26.04 15.17 16.49
CA SER A 98 27.44 15.54 16.36
C SER A 98 27.71 16.93 16.93
N PRO A 99 28.99 17.24 17.26
CA PRO A 99 29.42 18.63 17.32
C PRO A 99 29.26 19.31 15.95
N MET A 100 29.36 20.64 15.95
CA MET A 100 29.39 21.42 14.71
C MET A 100 30.67 21.15 13.93
N TYR A 101 30.52 20.75 12.67
CA TYR A 101 31.62 20.64 11.71
C TYR A 101 31.73 21.95 10.94
N ASN A 102 32.95 22.48 10.84
CA ASN A 102 33.26 23.64 10.01
C ASN A 102 34.16 23.20 8.87
N LEU A 103 33.64 23.26 7.66
CA LEU A 103 34.39 23.04 6.44
C LEU A 103 35.13 24.35 6.16
N LYS A 104 36.32 24.51 6.76
CA LYS A 104 37.21 25.64 6.43
C LYS A 104 37.74 25.43 5.02
N ASP A 105 37.54 26.43 4.14
CA ASP A 105 38.14 26.78 2.83
C ASP A 105 38.80 25.71 1.91
N ASP A 106 38.72 24.42 2.21
CA ASP A 106 39.14 23.32 1.35
C ASP A 106 37.99 22.96 0.41
N VAL A 107 37.88 23.79 -0.63
CA VAL A 107 37.02 23.56 -1.78
C VAL A 107 37.52 22.33 -2.51
N GLY A 108 36.95 21.17 -2.17
CA GLY A 108 36.94 20.00 -3.06
C GLY A 108 37.27 18.64 -2.48
N VAL A 109 37.20 18.47 -1.16
CA VAL A 109 37.58 17.22 -0.51
C VAL A 109 36.35 16.39 -0.13
N ASN A 110 36.42 15.07 -0.38
CA ASN A 110 35.52 14.09 0.21
C ASN A 110 35.72 14.09 1.73
N TYR A 111 34.74 14.57 2.48
CA TYR A 111 34.77 14.61 3.93
C TYR A 111 34.39 13.25 4.51
N ASN A 112 35.39 12.47 4.90
CA ASN A 112 35.17 11.23 5.64
C ASN A 112 35.14 11.53 7.15
N LEU A 113 33.98 11.34 7.75
CA LEU A 113 33.73 11.55 9.17
C LEU A 113 34.13 10.36 10.03
N GLY A 114 34.58 9.27 9.40
CA GLY A 114 34.96 8.04 10.09
C GLY A 114 33.74 7.33 10.70
N GLU A 115 33.96 6.72 11.85
CA GLU A 115 32.97 5.89 12.52
C GLU A 115 32.12 6.71 13.50
N ILE A 116 30.81 6.59 13.37
CA ILE A 116 29.80 7.07 14.29
C ILE A 116 29.24 5.87 15.02
N THR A 117 29.38 5.82 16.35
CA THR A 117 28.84 4.71 17.14
C THR A 117 27.52 5.11 17.77
N LEU A 118 26.47 4.32 17.54
CA LEU A 118 25.19 4.49 18.23
C LEU A 118 25.16 3.60 19.48
N VAL A 119 24.76 4.20 20.60
CA VAL A 119 24.45 3.46 21.82
C VAL A 119 23.10 2.78 21.58
N PRO A 120 22.99 1.44 21.69
CA PRO A 120 21.67 0.82 21.78
C PRO A 120 20.96 1.47 22.96
N THR A 121 19.79 2.06 22.73
CA THR A 121 18.89 2.34 23.85
C THR A 121 18.70 0.98 24.49
N ILE A 122 18.92 0.85 25.80
CA ILE A 122 18.73 -0.43 26.48
C ILE A 122 17.26 -0.79 26.29
N VAL A 123 16.97 -1.52 25.21
CA VAL A 123 15.78 -2.32 25.09
C VAL A 123 16.12 -3.46 26.01
N TYR A 124 15.76 -3.30 27.28
CA TYR A 124 15.37 -4.46 28.05
C TYR A 124 14.57 -5.34 27.07
N PRO A 125 14.91 -6.64 26.88
CA PRO A 125 13.93 -7.52 26.25
C PRO A 125 12.60 -7.16 26.92
N PRO A 126 11.53 -6.84 26.16
CA PRO A 126 10.31 -6.32 26.76
C PRO A 126 10.04 -7.20 27.97
N PRO A 127 9.97 -6.63 29.19
CA PRO A 127 9.97 -7.42 30.41
C PRO A 127 8.93 -8.52 30.20
N PRO A 128 9.25 -9.80 30.50
CA PRO A 128 8.40 -10.94 30.20
C PRO A 128 6.99 -10.58 30.63
N ASP A 129 6.12 -10.47 29.64
CA ASP A 129 4.94 -9.63 29.62
C ASP A 129 4.21 -9.52 30.98
N THR A 130 4.67 -8.67 31.91
CA THR A 130 4.33 -8.78 33.34
C THR A 130 2.93 -8.29 33.70
N VAL A 131 2.25 -7.70 32.72
CA VAL A 131 0.94 -7.07 32.88
C VAL A 131 -0.13 -8.09 32.50
N LYS A 132 -0.99 -8.43 33.47
CA LYS A 132 -2.21 -9.18 33.19
C LYS A 132 -3.12 -8.34 32.29
N ARG A 133 -3.72 -8.96 31.27
CA ARG A 133 -4.56 -8.27 30.29
C ARG A 133 -5.90 -8.95 30.13
N THR A 134 -6.88 -8.25 29.59
CA THR A 134 -8.11 -8.93 29.17
C THR A 134 -7.80 -9.93 28.05
N PRO A 135 -8.63 -10.97 27.86
CA PRO A 135 -8.48 -11.87 26.72
C PRO A 135 -8.41 -11.14 25.39
N GLU A 136 -9.22 -10.09 25.20
CA GLU A 136 -9.27 -9.32 23.96
C GLU A 136 -7.93 -8.61 23.67
N GLU A 137 -7.38 -7.87 24.64
CA GLU A 137 -6.09 -7.20 24.52
C GLU A 137 -4.93 -8.18 24.31
N PHE A 138 -5.00 -9.34 24.96
CA PHE A 138 -4.03 -10.41 24.77
C PHE A 138 -4.09 -10.98 23.34
N LEU A 139 -5.29 -11.23 22.82
CA LEU A 139 -5.50 -11.75 21.47
C LEU A 139 -5.12 -10.73 20.39
N GLU A 140 -5.45 -9.45 20.55
CA GLU A 140 -5.04 -8.38 19.61
C GLU A 140 -3.53 -8.36 19.38
N ARG A 141 -2.75 -8.43 20.46
CA ARG A 141 -1.30 -8.50 20.37
C ARG A 141 -0.83 -9.78 19.70
N LYS A 142 -1.48 -10.91 19.96
CA LYS A 142 -1.16 -12.18 19.30
C LYS A 142 -1.48 -12.14 17.81
N PHE A 143 -2.54 -11.47 17.38
CA PHE A 143 -2.83 -11.28 15.97
C PHE A 143 -1.73 -10.48 15.27
N ALA A 144 -1.28 -9.36 15.86
CA ALA A 144 -0.16 -8.58 15.33
C ALA A 144 1.16 -9.37 15.31
N GLU A 145 1.42 -10.23 16.30
CA GLU A 145 2.59 -11.12 16.31
C GLU A 145 2.56 -12.19 15.20
N LEU A 146 1.36 -12.57 14.75
CA LEU A 146 1.14 -13.61 13.74
C LEU A 146 0.85 -13.04 12.34
N ASP A 147 0.95 -11.71 12.16
CA ASP A 147 0.53 -11.00 10.94
C ASP A 147 -0.91 -11.37 10.51
N MET A 148 -1.79 -11.66 11.47
CA MET A 148 -3.20 -11.98 11.23
C MET A 148 -4.07 -10.73 11.45
N LEU A 149 -5.08 -10.52 10.60
CA LEU A 149 -6.07 -9.48 10.86
C LEU A 149 -6.96 -9.88 12.07
N PRO A 150 -7.28 -8.94 12.98
CA PRO A 150 -8.15 -9.18 14.13
C PRO A 150 -9.63 -9.24 13.71
N THR A 151 -9.99 -10.21 12.86
CA THR A 151 -11.36 -10.38 12.33
C THR A 151 -12.26 -11.13 13.30
N ALA A 152 -13.58 -11.05 13.11
CA ALA A 152 -14.53 -11.76 13.95
C ALA A 152 -14.31 -13.29 13.88
N SER A 153 -14.00 -13.80 12.69
CA SER A 153 -13.51 -15.16 12.46
C SER A 153 -12.22 -15.47 13.22
N ALA A 154 -11.24 -14.57 13.25
CA ALA A 154 -9.97 -14.76 13.94
C ALA A 154 -10.17 -14.98 15.45
N TYR A 155 -10.96 -14.12 16.10
CA TYR A 155 -11.31 -14.28 17.51
C TYR A 155 -12.05 -15.59 17.75
N THR A 156 -13.06 -15.89 16.93
CA THR A 156 -13.89 -17.10 17.09
C THR A 156 -13.06 -18.38 16.96
N LEU A 157 -12.12 -18.39 16.01
CA LEU A 157 -11.16 -19.48 15.83
C LEU A 157 -10.29 -19.68 17.08
N LEU A 158 -9.70 -18.60 17.61
CA LEU A 158 -8.84 -18.71 18.80
C LEU A 158 -9.61 -19.11 20.05
N TYR A 159 -10.84 -18.64 20.24
CA TYR A 159 -11.71 -19.10 21.32
C TYR A 159 -12.19 -20.55 21.14
N ALA A 160 -12.32 -21.04 19.90
CA ALA A 160 -12.65 -22.45 19.67
C ALA A 160 -11.50 -23.38 20.02
N LEU A 161 -10.26 -22.93 19.78
CA LEU A 161 -9.04 -23.67 20.12
C LEU A 161 -8.65 -23.56 21.60
N ASN A 162 -9.07 -22.47 22.27
CA ASN A 162 -8.73 -22.12 23.65
C ASN A 162 -10.00 -21.72 24.42
N PRO A 163 -10.95 -22.66 24.63
CA PRO A 163 -12.26 -22.34 25.21
C PRO A 163 -12.18 -21.69 26.59
N GLU A 164 -11.16 -22.03 27.37
CA GLU A 164 -10.91 -21.49 28.72
C GLU A 164 -10.68 -19.97 28.74
N LEU A 165 -10.27 -19.35 27.62
CA LEU A 165 -10.12 -17.89 27.54
C LEU A 165 -11.44 -17.14 27.73
N LYS A 166 -12.59 -17.81 27.54
CA LYS A 166 -13.92 -17.20 27.76
C LYS A 166 -14.23 -16.99 29.24
N ASP A 167 -13.66 -17.83 30.10
CA ASP A 167 -13.96 -17.84 31.53
C ASP A 167 -12.92 -17.06 32.36
N ILE A 168 -11.79 -16.69 31.74
CA ILE A 168 -10.70 -15.95 32.36
C ILE A 168 -10.93 -14.45 32.21
N LYS A 169 -10.97 -13.72 33.33
CA LYS A 169 -11.06 -12.24 33.32
C LYS A 169 -9.77 -11.56 32.89
N LEU A 170 -8.64 -12.14 33.30
CA LEU A 170 -7.30 -11.60 33.06
C LEU A 170 -6.35 -12.73 32.72
N VAL A 171 -5.76 -12.67 31.54
CA VAL A 171 -4.78 -13.64 31.03
C VAL A 171 -3.44 -13.37 31.69
N GLU A 172 -2.87 -14.41 32.29
CA GLU A 172 -1.58 -14.33 32.97
C GLU A 172 -0.40 -14.18 31.98
N PRO A 173 0.66 -13.46 32.38
CA PRO A 173 1.94 -13.45 31.70
C PRO A 173 2.42 -14.86 31.35
N GLY A 174 2.67 -15.14 30.06
CA GLY A 174 3.17 -16.45 29.61
C GLY A 174 2.11 -17.51 29.33
N TYR A 175 0.82 -17.14 29.31
CA TYR A 175 -0.25 -18.00 28.82
C TYR A 175 0.09 -18.60 27.44
N LYS A 176 0.04 -19.93 27.34
CA LYS A 176 0.35 -20.65 26.10
C LYS A 176 -0.93 -20.85 25.29
N LEU A 177 -1.09 -20.00 24.28
CA LEU A 177 -2.18 -20.10 23.32
C LEU A 177 -1.96 -21.30 22.39
N ILE A 178 -2.96 -22.16 22.27
CA ILE A 178 -3.07 -23.16 21.21
C ILE A 178 -3.40 -22.41 19.92
N LEU A 179 -2.41 -22.32 19.04
CA LEU A 179 -2.57 -21.67 17.75
C LEU A 179 -3.20 -22.63 16.74
N PRO A 180 -3.98 -22.11 15.78
CA PRO A 180 -4.41 -22.91 14.65
C PRO A 180 -3.16 -23.39 13.92
N LYS A 181 -3.18 -24.63 13.44
CA LYS A 181 -2.14 -25.11 12.53
C LYS A 181 -2.26 -24.29 11.25
N ILE A 182 -1.37 -23.31 11.07
CA ILE A 182 -1.27 -22.53 9.85
C ILE A 182 -0.84 -23.51 8.76
N PRO A 183 -1.64 -23.69 7.69
CA PRO A 183 -1.28 -24.66 6.68
C PRO A 183 0.12 -24.34 6.10
N VAL A 184 0.93 -25.35 5.79
CA VAL A 184 2.25 -25.06 5.19
C VAL A 184 2.05 -24.86 3.69
N MET A 185 2.31 -23.66 3.18
CA MET A 185 2.26 -23.40 1.74
C MET A 185 3.37 -24.20 1.04
N PRO A 186 3.04 -25.13 0.11
CA PRO A 186 4.04 -25.89 -0.63
C PRO A 186 5.00 -24.96 -1.40
N PRO A 187 6.30 -25.31 -1.56
CA PRO A 187 7.27 -24.46 -2.26
C PRO A 187 6.83 -24.03 -3.67
N GLU A 188 6.18 -24.93 -4.41
CA GLU A 188 5.65 -24.65 -5.75
C GLU A 188 4.54 -23.59 -5.72
N GLN A 189 3.63 -23.66 -4.74
CA GLN A 189 2.60 -22.65 -4.55
C GLN A 189 3.20 -21.32 -4.13
N LYS A 190 4.20 -21.34 -3.24
CA LYS A 190 4.92 -20.13 -2.82
C LYS A 190 5.64 -19.44 -3.98
N LYS A 191 6.22 -20.23 -4.90
CA LYS A 191 6.83 -19.71 -6.14
C LYS A 191 5.77 -19.13 -7.07
N SER A 192 4.72 -19.91 -7.38
CA SER A 192 3.59 -19.46 -8.20
C SER A 192 2.99 -18.15 -7.68
N PHE A 193 2.86 -18.06 -6.37
CA PHE A 193 2.38 -16.89 -5.67
C PHE A 193 3.29 -15.67 -5.78
N SER A 194 4.59 -15.84 -5.54
CA SER A 194 5.58 -14.78 -5.76
C SER A 194 5.55 -14.30 -7.22
N ASP A 195 5.42 -15.22 -8.17
CA ASP A 195 5.34 -14.90 -9.60
C ASP A 195 4.05 -14.15 -9.93
N HIS A 196 2.92 -14.54 -9.33
CA HIS A 196 1.64 -13.85 -9.50
C HIS A 196 1.69 -12.43 -8.94
N PHE A 197 2.23 -12.24 -7.74
CA PHE A 197 2.42 -10.91 -7.15
C PHE A 197 3.36 -10.03 -8.00
N LYS A 198 4.42 -10.61 -8.56
CA LYS A 198 5.30 -9.93 -9.52
C LYS A 198 4.57 -9.56 -10.81
N GLN A 199 3.62 -10.38 -11.27
CA GLN A 199 2.79 -10.04 -12.43
C GLN A 199 1.79 -8.93 -12.11
N ASP A 200 1.14 -8.98 -10.95
CA ASP A 200 0.18 -7.97 -10.49
C ASP A 200 0.80 -6.58 -10.31
N SER A 201 2.08 -6.56 -9.97
CA SER A 201 2.87 -5.34 -9.82
C SER A 201 3.46 -4.82 -11.13
N ARG A 202 3.32 -5.56 -12.24
CA ARG A 202 3.72 -5.12 -13.59
C ARG A 202 2.57 -4.43 -14.32
N GLU A 203 2.93 -3.69 -15.35
CA GLU A 203 2.00 -3.17 -16.34
C GLU A 203 1.49 -4.29 -17.24
N ASP A 204 0.24 -4.17 -17.71
CA ASP A 204 -0.40 -5.12 -18.61
C ASP A 204 -1.16 -4.32 -19.67
N GLU A 205 -0.59 -4.22 -20.87
CA GLU A 205 -1.13 -3.40 -21.96
C GLU A 205 -2.57 -3.77 -22.32
N SER A 206 -2.91 -5.06 -22.25
CA SER A 206 -4.25 -5.54 -22.58
C SER A 206 -5.28 -5.03 -21.58
N LEU A 207 -4.95 -5.12 -20.28
CA LEU A 207 -5.81 -4.60 -19.22
C LEU A 207 -5.84 -3.07 -19.19
N GLN A 208 -4.74 -2.40 -19.53
CA GLN A 208 -4.71 -0.94 -19.65
C GLN A 208 -5.58 -0.45 -20.81
N PHE A 209 -5.62 -1.18 -21.93
CA PHE A 209 -6.54 -0.91 -23.03
C PHE A 209 -8.00 -1.08 -22.59
N VAL A 210 -8.33 -2.19 -21.93
CA VAL A 210 -9.68 -2.41 -21.37
C VAL A 210 -10.06 -1.34 -20.34
N LEU A 211 -9.11 -0.92 -19.49
CA LEU A 211 -9.32 0.17 -18.54
C LEU A 211 -9.62 1.49 -19.26
N LYS A 212 -8.86 1.80 -20.31
CA LYS A 212 -9.10 3.00 -21.13
C LYS A 212 -10.50 2.97 -21.74
N ASP A 213 -10.90 1.85 -22.36
CA ASP A 213 -12.21 1.69 -22.96
C ASP A 213 -13.33 1.81 -21.91
N SER A 214 -13.12 1.24 -20.72
CA SER A 214 -14.06 1.35 -19.60
C SER A 214 -14.23 2.81 -19.14
N ILE A 215 -13.13 3.57 -19.04
CA ILE A 215 -13.15 5.00 -18.72
C ILE A 215 -13.91 5.78 -19.80
N ASP A 216 -13.56 5.57 -21.07
CA ASP A 216 -14.17 6.31 -22.18
C ASP A 216 -15.67 6.00 -22.31
N TYR A 217 -16.06 4.74 -22.09
CA TYR A 217 -17.47 4.34 -22.02
C TYR A 217 -18.22 4.97 -20.85
N CYS A 218 -17.62 4.95 -19.65
CA CYS A 218 -18.23 5.57 -18.46
C CYS A 218 -18.44 7.08 -18.65
N LYS A 219 -17.48 7.78 -19.27
CA LYS A 219 -17.57 9.21 -19.59
C LYS A 219 -18.70 9.50 -20.58
N LYS A 220 -18.89 8.62 -21.57
CA LYS A 220 -20.02 8.72 -22.50
C LYS A 220 -21.35 8.60 -21.76
N LEU A 221 -21.52 7.56 -20.94
CA LEU A 221 -22.75 7.35 -20.15
C LEU A 221 -23.04 8.52 -19.20
N TYR A 222 -22.00 9.08 -18.57
CA TYR A 222 -22.11 10.26 -17.75
C TYR A 222 -22.67 11.46 -18.53
N ASN A 223 -22.14 11.72 -19.73
CA ASN A 223 -22.63 12.82 -20.57
C ASN A 223 -24.09 12.60 -20.98
N ASP A 224 -24.45 11.37 -21.38
CA ASP A 224 -25.82 11.01 -21.72
C ASP A 224 -26.77 11.22 -20.53
N PHE A 225 -26.33 10.85 -19.33
CA PHE A 225 -27.09 10.98 -18.09
C PHE A 225 -27.33 12.44 -17.69
N LEU A 226 -26.34 13.32 -17.84
CA LEU A 226 -26.46 14.72 -17.42
C LEU A 226 -27.12 15.64 -18.44
N PHE A 227 -26.90 15.41 -19.73
CA PHE A 227 -27.21 16.40 -20.77
C PHE A 227 -28.28 15.94 -21.76
N THR A 228 -28.48 14.64 -21.92
CA THR A 228 -29.33 14.10 -23.01
C THR A 228 -30.69 13.63 -22.51
N VAL A 229 -30.77 13.11 -21.29
CA VAL A 229 -31.98 12.44 -20.78
C VAL A 229 -32.54 13.17 -19.55
N ASN A 230 -33.86 13.39 -19.53
CA ASN A 230 -34.55 13.83 -18.33
C ASN A 230 -34.73 12.64 -17.37
N ILE A 231 -33.94 12.63 -16.28
CA ILE A 231 -33.97 11.59 -15.25
C ILE A 231 -34.82 12.04 -14.07
N ASN A 232 -35.73 11.18 -13.61
CA ASN A 232 -36.47 11.38 -12.38
C ASN A 232 -35.70 10.83 -11.16
N TYR A 233 -35.73 11.54 -10.04
CA TYR A 233 -34.98 11.20 -8.83
C TYR A 233 -35.94 10.74 -7.74
N LYS A 234 -35.93 9.45 -7.40
CA LYS A 234 -36.82 8.85 -6.40
C LYS A 234 -36.05 8.52 -5.12
N GLY A 235 -36.18 9.40 -4.12
CA GLY A 235 -35.49 9.26 -2.84
C GLY A 235 -33.99 9.59 -2.90
N ALA A 236 -33.50 10.11 -4.02
CA ALA A 236 -32.13 10.57 -4.20
C ALA A 236 -32.10 12.08 -4.43
N SER A 237 -31.09 12.78 -3.89
CA SER A 237 -30.87 14.21 -4.16
C SER A 237 -30.27 14.38 -5.56
N ARG A 238 -30.92 15.18 -6.42
CA ARG A 238 -30.41 15.49 -7.77
C ARG A 238 -29.03 16.13 -7.71
N ASP A 239 -28.86 17.14 -6.86
CA ASP A 239 -27.62 17.90 -6.78
C ASP A 239 -26.49 17.05 -6.23
N THR A 240 -26.76 16.25 -5.19
CA THR A 240 -25.77 15.33 -4.62
C THR A 240 -25.37 14.23 -5.60
N THR A 241 -26.35 13.65 -6.32
CA THR A 241 -26.08 12.65 -7.37
C THR A 241 -25.19 13.24 -8.45
N ARG A 242 -25.57 14.42 -8.97
CA ARG A 242 -24.79 15.13 -10.00
C ARG A 242 -23.38 15.41 -9.51
N ARG A 243 -23.23 15.87 -8.25
CA ARG A 243 -21.93 16.14 -7.66
C ARG A 243 -21.04 14.91 -7.59
N ILE A 244 -21.58 13.77 -7.15
CA ILE A 244 -20.85 12.49 -7.10
C ILE A 244 -20.37 12.09 -8.51
N LEU A 245 -21.26 12.17 -9.50
CA LEU A 245 -20.93 11.81 -10.86
C LEU A 245 -19.91 12.78 -11.49
N GLU A 246 -19.99 14.08 -11.20
CA GLU A 246 -19.01 15.09 -11.60
C GLU A 246 -17.61 14.77 -11.03
N LEU A 247 -17.54 14.37 -9.75
CA LEU A 247 -16.29 13.97 -9.10
C LEU A 247 -15.71 12.70 -9.74
N ILE A 248 -16.52 11.65 -9.94
CA ILE A 248 -16.09 10.43 -10.61
C ILE A 248 -15.59 10.74 -12.02
N ASN A 249 -16.36 11.50 -12.82
CA ASN A 249 -15.99 11.84 -14.19
C ASN A 249 -14.70 12.66 -14.25
N LYS A 250 -14.51 13.60 -13.31
CA LYS A 250 -13.27 14.37 -13.20
C LYS A 250 -12.09 13.47 -12.86
N ASP A 251 -12.22 12.62 -11.84
CA ASP A 251 -11.14 11.71 -11.42
C ASP A 251 -10.73 10.77 -12.55
N LEU A 252 -11.69 10.20 -13.28
CA LEU A 252 -11.41 9.32 -14.40
C LEU A 252 -10.79 10.07 -15.59
N ALA A 253 -11.21 11.32 -15.83
CA ALA A 253 -10.61 12.15 -16.87
C ALA A 253 -9.15 12.52 -16.54
N ASP A 254 -8.88 12.92 -15.30
CA ASP A 254 -7.54 13.25 -14.82
C ASP A 254 -6.62 12.00 -14.85
N TYR A 255 -7.17 10.85 -14.47
CA TYR A 255 -6.45 9.57 -14.49
C TYR A 255 -6.17 9.03 -15.89
N GLY A 256 -6.87 9.52 -16.94
CA GLY A 256 -6.71 9.02 -18.31
C GLY A 256 -5.26 9.05 -18.82
N ARG A 257 -4.41 9.95 -18.30
CA ARG A 257 -2.98 10.03 -18.64
C ARG A 257 -2.12 8.97 -17.94
N GLU A 258 -2.58 8.46 -16.81
CA GLU A 258 -1.89 7.45 -15.99
C GLU A 258 -2.26 6.01 -16.36
N VAL A 259 -3.24 5.81 -17.24
CA VAL A 259 -3.70 4.47 -17.65
C VAL A 259 -2.56 3.60 -18.16
N ARG A 260 -1.66 4.17 -19.00
CA ARG A 260 -0.50 3.44 -19.55
C ARG A 260 0.52 3.01 -18.50
N ARG A 261 0.52 3.65 -17.33
CA ARG A 261 1.41 3.34 -16.20
C ARG A 261 0.70 2.57 -15.10
N THR A 262 -0.54 2.16 -15.37
CA THR A 262 -1.37 1.47 -14.37
C THR A 262 -0.99 0.01 -14.31
N ARG A 263 -0.60 -0.44 -13.12
CA ARG A 263 -0.28 -1.85 -12.86
C ARG A 263 -1.52 -2.72 -12.95
N LYS A 264 -1.31 -3.99 -13.28
CA LYS A 264 -2.33 -5.00 -13.45
C LYS A 264 -3.35 -5.04 -12.31
N ALA A 265 -2.92 -5.18 -11.05
CA ALA A 265 -3.85 -5.28 -9.92
C ALA A 265 -4.73 -4.03 -9.75
N LYS A 266 -4.15 -2.85 -9.98
CA LYS A 266 -4.87 -1.57 -9.93
C LYS A 266 -5.83 -1.42 -11.12
N ALA A 267 -5.40 -1.83 -12.31
CA ALA A 267 -6.25 -1.81 -13.49
C ALA A 267 -7.49 -2.68 -13.32
N ILE A 268 -7.31 -3.91 -12.80
CA ILE A 268 -8.42 -4.82 -12.50
C ILE A 268 -9.41 -4.19 -11.51
N GLU A 269 -8.92 -3.48 -10.48
CA GLU A 269 -9.79 -2.80 -9.51
C GLU A 269 -10.59 -1.67 -10.13
N LEU A 270 -9.92 -0.80 -10.87
CA LEU A 270 -10.56 0.30 -11.55
C LEU A 270 -11.59 -0.19 -12.56
N ILE A 271 -11.28 -1.20 -13.38
CA ILE A 271 -12.22 -1.79 -14.35
C ILE A 271 -13.49 -2.27 -13.65
N LYS A 272 -13.38 -3.00 -12.54
CA LYS A 272 -14.54 -3.53 -11.80
C LYS A 272 -15.42 -2.42 -11.23
N LEU A 273 -14.82 -1.43 -10.59
CA LEU A 273 -15.54 -0.28 -10.02
C LEU A 273 -16.22 0.56 -11.11
N ILE A 274 -15.51 0.83 -12.21
CA ILE A 274 -16.04 1.58 -13.36
C ILE A 274 -17.18 0.81 -14.03
N ASN A 275 -17.04 -0.50 -14.23
CA ASN A 275 -18.11 -1.32 -14.81
C ASN A 275 -19.34 -1.37 -13.91
N GLY A 276 -19.16 -1.44 -12.58
CA GLY A 276 -20.25 -1.29 -11.62
C GLY A 276 -20.99 0.04 -11.80
N CYS A 277 -20.25 1.14 -11.97
CA CYS A 277 -20.81 2.47 -12.23
C CYS A 277 -21.61 2.47 -13.54
N CYS A 278 -21.03 1.96 -14.63
CA CYS A 278 -21.66 1.88 -15.95
C CYS A 278 -22.97 1.08 -15.91
N ILE A 279 -23.01 -0.06 -15.21
CA ILE A 279 -24.23 -0.88 -15.06
C ILE A 279 -25.34 -0.08 -14.37
N ILE A 280 -25.01 0.66 -13.30
CA ILE A 280 -26.00 1.47 -12.58
C ILE A 280 -26.48 2.63 -13.47
N LEU A 281 -25.57 3.33 -14.16
CA LEU A 281 -25.90 4.43 -15.06
C LEU A 281 -26.79 3.97 -16.21
N ASN A 282 -26.44 2.87 -16.89
CA ASN A 282 -27.26 2.28 -17.94
C ASN A 282 -28.66 1.94 -17.45
N ARG A 283 -28.76 1.26 -16.29
CA ARG A 283 -30.06 0.95 -15.68
C ARG A 283 -30.88 2.21 -15.41
N CYS A 284 -30.25 3.27 -14.93
CA CYS A 284 -30.94 4.54 -14.67
C CYS A 284 -31.37 5.24 -15.97
N LEU A 285 -30.54 5.20 -17.01
CA LEU A 285 -30.84 5.75 -18.34
C LEU A 285 -32.03 5.03 -18.98
N GLU A 286 -32.02 3.69 -18.96
CA GLU A 286 -33.10 2.84 -19.49
C GLU A 286 -34.43 3.11 -18.78
N LYS A 287 -34.40 3.15 -17.44
CA LYS A 287 -35.60 3.36 -16.62
C LYS A 287 -36.01 4.84 -16.51
N ARG A 288 -35.14 5.76 -16.96
CA ARG A 288 -35.22 7.21 -16.75
C ARG A 288 -35.50 7.61 -15.30
N VAL A 289 -35.01 6.80 -14.37
CA VAL A 289 -35.21 6.97 -12.92
C VAL A 289 -33.93 6.57 -12.22
N ILE A 290 -33.48 7.39 -11.28
CA ILE A 290 -32.53 6.98 -10.26
C ILE A 290 -33.27 6.75 -8.94
N THR A 291 -33.10 5.56 -8.38
CA THR A 291 -33.64 5.22 -7.06
C THR A 291 -32.63 5.58 -5.96
N TYR A 292 -33.08 5.62 -4.70
CA TYR A 292 -32.18 5.73 -3.56
C TYR A 292 -31.09 4.64 -3.57
N GLN A 293 -31.43 3.41 -3.96
CA GLN A 293 -30.48 2.31 -4.03
C GLN A 293 -29.40 2.53 -5.10
N ASP A 294 -29.77 3.05 -6.27
CA ASP A 294 -28.82 3.41 -7.32
C ASP A 294 -27.87 4.52 -6.84
N PHE A 295 -28.42 5.56 -6.22
CA PHE A 295 -27.66 6.65 -5.62
C PHE A 295 -26.68 6.13 -4.55
N PHE A 296 -27.15 5.27 -3.65
CA PHE A 296 -26.34 4.65 -2.61
C PHE A 296 -25.15 3.88 -3.21
N TYR A 297 -25.40 3.06 -4.24
CA TYR A 297 -24.32 2.33 -4.92
C TYR A 297 -23.34 3.27 -5.63
N LEU A 298 -23.81 4.31 -6.30
CA LEU A 298 -22.92 5.29 -6.95
C LEU A 298 -22.04 6.03 -5.93
N GLN A 299 -22.61 6.40 -4.77
CA GLN A 299 -21.86 7.02 -3.68
C GLN A 299 -20.74 6.10 -3.17
N HIS A 300 -21.04 4.81 -2.97
CA HIS A 300 -20.06 3.85 -2.50
C HIS A 300 -19.01 3.49 -3.56
N ILE A 301 -19.37 3.41 -4.84
CA ILE A 301 -18.38 3.26 -5.93
C ILE A 301 -17.47 4.48 -5.98
N GLY A 302 -18.02 5.69 -5.88
CA GLY A 302 -17.22 6.91 -5.85
C GLY A 302 -16.23 6.96 -4.69
N LEU A 303 -16.65 6.52 -3.49
CA LEU A 303 -15.76 6.36 -2.34
C LEU A 303 -14.63 5.35 -2.64
N GLN A 304 -14.94 4.18 -3.19
CA GLN A 304 -13.93 3.17 -3.53
C GLN A 304 -12.95 3.68 -4.61
N LEU A 305 -13.45 4.38 -5.63
CA LEU A 305 -12.61 5.02 -6.62
C LEU A 305 -11.68 6.07 -5.98
N ALA A 306 -12.16 6.87 -5.02
CA ALA A 306 -11.34 7.86 -4.32
C ALA A 306 -10.20 7.23 -3.49
N LEU A 307 -10.38 5.99 -3.01
CA LEU A 307 -9.33 5.23 -2.30
C LEU A 307 -8.26 4.72 -3.26
N VAL A 308 -8.62 4.39 -4.51
CA VAL A 308 -7.72 3.78 -5.49
C VAL A 308 -7.08 4.84 -6.41
N LEU A 309 -7.77 5.93 -6.70
CA LEU A 309 -7.32 7.03 -7.54
C LEU A 309 -6.59 8.09 -6.71
N PRO A 310 -5.63 8.83 -7.32
CA PRO A 310 -4.92 9.92 -6.67
C PRO A 310 -5.75 11.22 -6.68
N SER A 311 -6.97 11.22 -6.12
CA SER A 311 -7.85 12.40 -6.09
C SER A 311 -8.04 12.91 -4.65
N GLU A 312 -7.36 14.00 -4.30
CA GLU A 312 -7.55 14.65 -3.00
C GLU A 312 -8.95 15.25 -2.84
N ILE A 313 -9.53 15.77 -3.93
CA ILE A 313 -10.85 16.40 -3.91
C ILE A 313 -11.93 15.38 -3.59
N SER A 314 -11.91 14.23 -4.26
CA SER A 314 -12.89 13.17 -4.00
C SER A 314 -12.69 12.57 -2.61
N ARG A 315 -11.44 12.35 -2.18
CA ARG A 315 -11.17 11.88 -0.81
C ARG A 315 -11.72 12.84 0.24
N LYS A 316 -11.47 14.15 0.10
CA LYS A 316 -11.99 15.17 1.00
C LYS A 316 -13.52 15.19 1.01
N TYR A 317 -14.14 15.15 -0.17
CA TYR A 317 -15.59 15.10 -0.30
C TYR A 317 -16.17 13.90 0.47
N TYR A 318 -15.62 12.70 0.27
CA TYR A 318 -16.13 11.50 0.93
C TYR A 318 -15.76 11.41 2.41
N SER A 319 -14.69 12.06 2.88
CA SER A 319 -14.43 12.17 4.32
C SER A 319 -15.43 13.10 5.02
N GLU A 320 -15.92 14.14 4.34
CA GLU A 320 -16.84 15.13 4.90
C GLU A 320 -18.32 14.74 4.74
N THR A 321 -18.66 14.04 3.66
CA THR A 321 -20.05 13.81 3.23
C THR A 321 -20.39 12.34 2.96
N GLY A 322 -19.39 11.46 3.04
CA GLY A 322 -19.56 10.05 2.73
C GLY A 322 -20.48 9.33 3.73
N PRO A 323 -21.02 8.17 3.36
CA PRO A 323 -21.90 7.35 4.21
C PRO A 323 -21.16 6.80 5.45
N VAL A 324 -19.84 6.95 5.50
CA VAL A 324 -19.00 6.68 6.66
C VAL A 324 -18.57 8.03 7.24
N SER A 325 -19.37 8.60 8.15
CA SER A 325 -18.96 9.72 9.03
C SER A 325 -17.84 9.33 10.03
N LYS A 326 -17.26 8.14 9.83
CA LYS A 326 -16.07 7.59 10.48
C LYS A 326 -15.11 6.99 9.44
N ALA A 327 -15.04 7.54 8.23
CA ALA A 327 -13.79 7.39 7.48
C ALA A 327 -12.70 7.86 8.45
N PRO A 328 -11.66 7.06 8.73
CA PRO A 328 -10.63 7.44 9.68
C PRO A 328 -10.20 8.86 9.33
N SER A 329 -10.20 9.76 10.31
CA SER A 329 -9.47 11.00 10.18
C SER A 329 -8.02 10.57 9.95
N LEU A 330 -7.65 10.48 8.68
CA LEU A 330 -6.27 10.52 8.26
C LEU A 330 -5.84 11.93 8.62
N GLU A 331 -5.47 12.12 9.88
CA GLU A 331 -4.65 13.24 10.33
C GLU A 331 -3.32 13.12 9.58
N TRP A 332 -3.29 13.55 8.31
CA TRP A 332 -2.07 13.85 7.56
C TRP A 332 -1.45 15.16 8.05
N GLY A 333 -1.61 15.46 9.35
CA GLY A 333 -1.02 16.59 10.07
C GLY A 333 0.19 16.16 10.87
N GLY A 334 1.00 15.25 10.34
CA GLY A 334 2.28 14.89 10.93
C GLY A 334 3.27 14.70 9.81
N GLN A 335 4.37 15.46 9.84
CA GLN A 335 5.57 15.17 9.07
C GLN A 335 6.09 13.77 9.47
N GLY A 336 5.47 12.73 8.92
CA GLY A 336 5.99 11.38 8.97
C GLY A 336 7.22 11.32 8.06
N PRO A 337 8.35 10.76 8.51
CA PRO A 337 9.55 10.68 7.68
C PRO A 337 9.23 9.96 6.38
N SER A 338 9.55 10.58 5.26
CA SER A 338 9.55 9.95 3.94
C SER A 338 10.50 8.75 3.99
N ILE A 339 9.96 7.53 3.93
CA ILE A 339 10.78 6.32 3.96
C ILE A 339 10.40 5.43 2.79
N THR A 340 11.43 5.22 1.97
CA THR A 340 11.59 4.21 0.94
C THR A 340 11.36 2.82 1.51
N TRP A 341 10.50 2.06 0.84
CA TRP A 341 10.41 0.64 1.04
C TRP A 341 11.66 -0.01 0.43
N SER A 342 11.97 -1.24 0.84
CA SER A 342 12.83 -2.14 0.06
C SER A 342 12.19 -2.32 -1.32
N SER A 343 12.58 -1.44 -2.23
CA SER A 343 12.32 -1.44 -3.64
C SER A 343 12.84 -2.74 -4.25
N TYR A 344 12.05 -3.40 -5.07
CA TYR A 344 12.64 -3.83 -6.34
C TYR A 344 12.97 -2.53 -7.06
N LYS A 345 14.20 -2.03 -6.90
CA LYS A 345 14.74 -1.02 -7.80
C LYS A 345 14.90 -1.77 -9.11
N ASP A 346 14.19 -1.33 -10.14
CA ASP A 346 14.73 -1.56 -11.47
C ASP A 346 16.05 -0.78 -11.51
N GLU A 347 17.17 -1.50 -11.49
CA GLU A 347 18.52 -0.92 -11.46
C GLU A 347 18.78 -0.02 -12.68
N THR A 348 17.93 -0.07 -13.71
CA THR A 348 18.10 0.71 -14.94
C THR A 348 17.44 2.10 -14.91
N THR A 349 16.39 2.34 -14.12
CA THR A 349 15.58 3.58 -14.26
C THR A 349 15.65 4.54 -13.08
N GLY A 350 15.98 4.08 -11.87
CA GLY A 350 16.23 4.97 -10.72
C GLY A 350 15.05 5.83 -10.24
N GLU A 351 13.83 5.65 -10.76
CA GLU A 351 12.64 6.40 -10.33
C GLU A 351 12.01 5.83 -9.05
N ASP A 352 11.55 6.70 -8.15
CA ASP A 352 10.86 6.32 -6.91
C ASP A 352 9.45 5.79 -7.20
N PHE A 353 9.26 4.50 -6.91
CA PHE A 353 8.11 3.65 -7.27
C PHE A 353 6.77 3.94 -6.53
N PHE A 354 6.64 5.03 -5.77
CA PHE A 354 5.84 5.01 -4.52
C PHE A 354 4.48 5.72 -4.44
N GLU A 355 4.04 6.50 -5.44
CA GLU A 355 2.70 7.11 -5.31
C GLU A 355 1.55 6.15 -5.67
N ASN A 356 1.80 5.12 -6.48
CA ASN A 356 0.75 4.23 -7.00
C ASN A 356 0.53 2.93 -6.21
N THR A 357 1.37 2.59 -5.22
CA THR A 357 1.32 1.32 -4.46
C THR A 357 0.65 1.42 -3.09
N ARG A 358 0.36 2.63 -2.58
CA ARG A 358 -0.32 2.79 -1.28
C ARG A 358 -1.81 2.41 -1.30
N ALA A 359 -2.41 2.30 -2.49
CA ALA A 359 -3.83 2.05 -2.64
C ALA A 359 -4.24 0.59 -2.40
N LEU A 360 -3.33 -0.37 -2.57
CA LEU A 360 -3.64 -1.79 -2.63
C LEU A 360 -2.58 -2.61 -1.89
N ARG A 361 -3.00 -3.64 -1.14
CA ARG A 361 -2.13 -4.60 -0.44
C ARG A 361 -2.54 -6.03 -0.75
N ALA A 362 -1.55 -6.91 -0.75
CA ALA A 362 -1.72 -8.35 -0.88
C ALA A 362 -2.13 -8.98 0.45
N PHE A 363 -3.12 -9.88 0.39
CA PHE A 363 -3.63 -10.62 1.54
C PHE A 363 -3.66 -12.12 1.23
N ASN A 364 -3.33 -12.91 2.25
CA ASN A 364 -3.49 -14.36 2.23
C ASN A 364 -4.78 -14.74 2.95
N VAL A 365 -5.71 -15.36 2.25
CA VAL A 365 -6.98 -15.83 2.83
C VAL A 365 -6.84 -17.30 3.21
N ALA A 366 -7.05 -17.60 4.49
CA ALA A 366 -6.97 -18.95 5.03
C ALA A 366 -8.34 -19.40 5.55
N ILE A 367 -8.77 -20.60 5.14
CA ILE A 367 -10.03 -21.19 5.57
C ILE A 367 -9.78 -22.21 6.68
N TYR A 368 -10.57 -22.08 7.75
CA TYR A 368 -10.63 -23.03 8.86
C TYR A 368 -12.05 -23.61 8.89
N LEU A 369 -12.18 -24.94 8.87
CA LEU A 369 -13.46 -25.63 8.87
C LEU A 369 -13.78 -26.18 10.27
N SER A 370 -14.95 -25.85 10.80
CA SER A 370 -15.52 -26.45 11.99
C SER A 370 -16.36 -27.67 11.63
N LYS A 371 -15.90 -28.86 12.04
CA LYS A 371 -16.59 -30.13 11.83
C LYS A 371 -16.63 -30.91 13.14
N ASN A 372 -17.83 -31.22 13.63
CA ASN A 372 -18.04 -31.93 14.91
C ASN A 372 -17.29 -31.30 16.11
N GLY A 373 -17.22 -29.97 16.15
CA GLY A 373 -16.51 -29.24 17.21
C GLY A 373 -14.97 -29.23 17.07
N GLN A 374 -14.43 -29.84 16.03
CA GLN A 374 -13.00 -29.80 15.71
C GLN A 374 -12.70 -28.75 14.63
N VAL A 375 -11.56 -28.09 14.78
CA VAL A 375 -11.01 -27.15 13.80
C VAL A 375 -10.11 -27.93 12.84
N ILE A 376 -10.47 -27.92 11.55
CA ILE A 376 -9.71 -28.53 10.47
C ILE A 376 -9.12 -27.41 9.61
N SER A 377 -7.79 -27.40 9.46
CA SER A 377 -7.05 -26.40 8.67
C SER A 377 -6.16 -27.01 7.59
N GLU A 378 -6.06 -28.34 7.53
CA GLU A 378 -5.24 -29.06 6.56
C GLU A 378 -5.93 -30.36 6.09
N GLY A 379 -5.40 -30.96 5.03
CA GLY A 379 -5.91 -32.19 4.45
C GLY A 379 -7.03 -31.99 3.44
N ASP A 380 -7.48 -33.07 2.81
CA ASP A 380 -8.45 -33.03 1.71
C ASP A 380 -9.81 -32.43 2.10
N GLU A 381 -10.11 -32.33 3.39
CA GLU A 381 -11.35 -31.71 3.88
C GLU A 381 -11.41 -30.19 3.64
N VAL A 382 -10.25 -29.54 3.51
CA VAL A 382 -10.15 -28.09 3.28
C VAL A 382 -9.25 -27.73 2.10
N LEU A 383 -8.28 -28.58 1.75
CA LEU A 383 -7.30 -28.31 0.70
C LEU A 383 -7.97 -28.12 -0.67
N LYS A 384 -7.80 -26.94 -1.27
CA LYS A 384 -8.35 -26.53 -2.57
C LYS A 384 -9.87 -26.73 -2.71
N ARG A 385 -10.61 -26.80 -1.59
CA ARG A 385 -12.05 -27.10 -1.59
C ARG A 385 -12.92 -25.87 -1.77
N PHE A 386 -12.48 -24.73 -1.24
CA PHE A 386 -13.36 -23.58 -1.13
C PHE A 386 -13.07 -22.53 -2.20
N ARG A 387 -14.08 -21.82 -2.66
CA ARG A 387 -13.93 -20.60 -3.46
C ARG A 387 -14.31 -19.42 -2.59
N VAL A 388 -13.44 -18.41 -2.51
CA VAL A 388 -13.69 -17.20 -1.74
C VAL A 388 -13.96 -16.04 -2.67
N VAL A 389 -15.06 -15.35 -2.41
CA VAL A 389 -15.48 -14.15 -3.14
C VAL A 389 -15.56 -13.00 -2.15
N CYS A 390 -15.04 -11.83 -2.49
CA CYS A 390 -15.20 -10.63 -1.68
C CYS A 390 -15.71 -9.44 -2.49
N TYR A 391 -16.29 -8.46 -1.80
CA TYR A 391 -16.80 -7.22 -2.38
C TYR A 391 -16.98 -6.17 -1.29
N PRO A 392 -17.01 -4.86 -1.60
CA PRO A 392 -17.38 -3.85 -0.61
C PRO A 392 -18.81 -4.12 -0.11
N PRO A 393 -19.10 -4.17 1.21
CA PRO A 393 -20.40 -4.60 1.74
C PRO A 393 -21.58 -3.81 1.16
N ALA A 394 -21.38 -2.50 1.01
CA ALA A 394 -22.37 -1.61 0.44
C ALA A 394 -22.67 -1.86 -1.05
N LEU A 395 -21.90 -2.70 -1.73
CA LEU A 395 -22.03 -3.05 -3.15
C LEU A 395 -22.44 -4.52 -3.35
N THR A 396 -23.00 -5.18 -2.33
CA THR A 396 -23.45 -6.59 -2.40
C THR A 396 -24.36 -6.90 -3.61
N GLY A 397 -25.21 -5.95 -4.00
CA GLY A 397 -26.12 -6.06 -5.15
C GLY A 397 -25.52 -5.64 -6.50
N VAL A 398 -24.21 -5.35 -6.57
CA VAL A 398 -23.51 -4.94 -7.80
C VAL A 398 -22.46 -5.99 -8.15
N GLU A 399 -22.88 -7.07 -8.81
CA GLU A 399 -22.05 -8.27 -9.01
C GLU A 399 -20.73 -8.00 -9.75
N ALA A 400 -20.69 -7.01 -10.63
CA ALA A 400 -19.47 -6.60 -11.34
C ALA A 400 -18.33 -6.16 -10.42
N THR A 401 -18.64 -5.78 -9.18
CA THR A 401 -17.65 -5.37 -8.16
C THR A 401 -17.10 -6.54 -7.36
N ARG A 402 -17.67 -7.75 -7.53
CA ARG A 402 -17.21 -8.96 -6.84
C ARG A 402 -15.84 -9.39 -7.34
N ARG A 403 -15.03 -9.87 -6.42
CA ARG A 403 -13.68 -10.38 -6.66
C ARG A 403 -13.58 -11.79 -6.15
N GLU A 404 -13.20 -12.71 -7.03
CA GLU A 404 -12.79 -14.03 -6.59
C GLU A 404 -11.30 -13.98 -6.24
N CYS A 405 -10.90 -14.76 -5.22
CA CYS A 405 -9.48 -14.97 -4.96
C CYS A 405 -8.87 -15.84 -6.06
N ASP A 406 -7.58 -15.64 -6.37
CA ASP A 406 -6.93 -16.24 -7.55
C ASP A 406 -6.67 -17.77 -7.44
N SER A 407 -7.05 -18.41 -6.33
CA SER A 407 -6.95 -19.86 -6.14
C SER A 407 -8.04 -20.39 -5.21
N PRO A 408 -8.46 -21.67 -5.37
CA PRO A 408 -9.26 -22.36 -4.37
C PRO A 408 -8.59 -22.34 -3.00
N ALA A 409 -9.37 -21.98 -2.00
CA ALA A 409 -8.95 -21.64 -0.67
C ALA A 409 -8.46 -22.85 0.12
N THR A 410 -7.24 -22.64 0.60
CA THR A 410 -6.58 -23.13 1.83
C THR A 410 -5.38 -22.21 2.09
N PHE A 411 -4.81 -21.68 0.99
CA PHE A 411 -4.31 -20.31 0.86
C PHE A 411 -4.83 -19.72 -0.44
N ALA A 412 -5.76 -18.79 -0.35
CA ALA A 412 -6.19 -17.97 -1.49
C ALA A 412 -5.49 -16.61 -1.42
N TYR A 413 -5.26 -15.99 -2.57
CA TYR A 413 -4.66 -14.67 -2.65
C TYR A 413 -5.69 -13.66 -3.10
N ILE A 414 -5.61 -12.46 -2.51
CA ILE A 414 -6.34 -11.33 -3.03
C ILE A 414 -5.60 -10.03 -2.75
N THR A 415 -5.71 -9.09 -3.69
CA THR A 415 -5.28 -7.70 -3.48
C THR A 415 -6.48 -6.84 -3.12
N LEU A 416 -6.41 -6.11 -2.01
CA LEU A 416 -7.50 -5.28 -1.50
C LEU A 416 -7.02 -3.87 -1.18
N SER A 417 -7.94 -2.91 -1.26
CA SER A 417 -7.68 -1.53 -0.83
C SER A 417 -7.87 -1.36 0.68
N ASN A 418 -7.59 -0.18 1.20
CA ASN A 418 -7.89 0.20 2.59
C ASN A 418 -9.39 0.48 2.75
N ALA A 419 -10.20 -0.58 2.84
CA ALA A 419 -11.65 -0.51 2.91
C ALA A 419 -12.21 -1.76 3.62
N PRO A 420 -13.45 -1.69 4.13
CA PRO A 420 -14.17 -2.89 4.55
C PRO A 420 -14.59 -3.72 3.34
N TYR A 421 -14.46 -5.05 3.45
CA TYR A 421 -14.89 -6.03 2.46
C TYR A 421 -15.75 -7.11 3.11
N GLU A 422 -16.82 -7.49 2.45
CA GLU A 422 -17.63 -8.65 2.79
C GLU A 422 -17.10 -9.89 2.05
N PHE A 423 -17.03 -11.03 2.75
CA PHE A 423 -16.52 -12.28 2.21
C PHE A 423 -17.61 -13.35 2.19
N MET A 424 -17.67 -14.10 1.08
CA MET A 424 -18.50 -15.29 0.90
C MET A 424 -17.61 -16.48 0.57
N VAL A 425 -17.96 -17.65 1.11
CA VAL A 425 -17.22 -18.88 0.87
C VAL A 425 -18.15 -19.92 0.25
N PHE A 426 -17.72 -20.55 -0.83
CA PHE A 426 -18.46 -21.60 -1.52
C PHE A 426 -17.67 -22.90 -1.49
N ASP A 427 -18.32 -24.02 -1.19
CA ASP A 427 -17.72 -25.34 -1.35
C ASP A 427 -17.79 -25.76 -2.83
N LEU A 428 -16.63 -25.95 -3.46
CA LEU A 428 -16.52 -26.34 -4.86
C LEU A 428 -17.08 -27.73 -5.15
N ARG A 429 -17.19 -28.61 -4.14
CA ARG A 429 -17.75 -29.96 -4.30
C ARG A 429 -19.27 -29.94 -4.42
N THR A 430 -19.91 -29.09 -3.64
CA THR A 430 -21.38 -29.06 -3.51
C THR A 430 -22.02 -27.86 -4.19
N GLY A 431 -21.25 -26.83 -4.53
CA GLY A 431 -21.72 -25.53 -5.00
C GLY A 431 -22.42 -24.69 -3.93
N ARG A 432 -22.49 -25.17 -2.68
CA ARG A 432 -23.20 -24.49 -1.59
C ARG A 432 -22.35 -23.38 -1.00
N GLN A 433 -23.02 -22.30 -0.60
CA GLN A 433 -22.43 -21.27 0.23
C GLN A 433 -22.28 -21.79 1.67
N MET A 434 -21.10 -21.59 2.23
CA MET A 434 -20.74 -22.01 3.59
C MET A 434 -21.14 -20.92 4.59
N LYS A 435 -21.47 -21.34 5.81
CA LYS A 435 -21.77 -20.44 6.91
C LYS A 435 -20.54 -20.15 7.74
N PHE A 436 -20.44 -18.93 8.24
CA PHE A 436 -19.43 -18.55 9.22
C PHE A 436 -19.80 -19.11 10.59
N VAL A 437 -18.80 -19.54 11.38
CA VAL A 437 -19.05 -20.11 12.70
C VAL A 437 -19.57 -19.04 13.66
N LYS A 438 -18.99 -17.84 13.58
CA LYS A 438 -19.52 -16.69 14.29
C LYS A 438 -20.80 -16.25 13.58
N ASP A 439 -21.83 -15.98 14.36
CA ASP A 439 -23.11 -15.41 13.92
C ASP A 439 -23.99 -16.31 13.02
N ASN A 440 -23.52 -17.50 12.60
CA ASN A 440 -24.18 -18.37 11.61
C ASN A 440 -24.60 -17.61 10.33
N ALA A 441 -23.88 -16.53 10.02
CA ALA A 441 -24.13 -15.69 8.86
C ALA A 441 -23.55 -16.34 7.60
N ASP A 442 -24.11 -15.99 6.45
CA ASP A 442 -23.63 -16.46 5.15
C ASP A 442 -22.43 -15.62 4.64
N SER A 443 -22.10 -14.53 5.33
CA SER A 443 -21.01 -13.61 5.02
C SER A 443 -20.41 -12.94 6.26
N GLU A 444 -19.19 -12.41 6.14
CA GLU A 444 -18.50 -11.64 7.18
C GLU A 444 -17.89 -10.37 6.59
N VAL A 445 -18.01 -9.25 7.32
CA VAL A 445 -17.34 -7.99 6.98
C VAL A 445 -15.98 -7.91 7.69
N ILE A 446 -14.93 -7.69 6.91
CA ILE A 446 -13.54 -7.63 7.34
C ILE A 446 -12.98 -6.26 6.95
N SER A 447 -12.43 -5.54 7.92
CA SER A 447 -11.68 -4.30 7.68
C SER A 447 -10.22 -4.64 7.36
N THR A 448 -9.68 -4.05 6.29
CA THR A 448 -8.26 -4.14 5.96
C THR A 448 -7.44 -3.02 6.58
N GLU A 449 -8.06 -2.09 7.31
CA GLU A 449 -7.42 -0.85 7.74
C GLU A 449 -6.16 -1.05 8.59
N ASP A 450 -6.19 -2.02 9.52
CA ASP A 450 -5.04 -2.30 10.39
C ASP A 450 -3.81 -2.71 9.58
N ALA A 451 -4.00 -3.46 8.48
CA ALA A 451 -2.92 -3.81 7.56
C ALA A 451 -2.30 -2.60 6.85
N PHE A 452 -3.02 -1.47 6.75
CA PHE A 452 -2.52 -0.23 6.20
C PHE A 452 -1.95 0.72 7.27
N ARG A 453 -2.36 0.58 8.54
CA ARG A 453 -1.82 1.33 9.69
C ARG A 453 -0.45 0.83 10.13
N GLU A 454 -0.22 -0.49 10.12
CA GLU A 454 1.05 -1.06 10.55
C GLU A 454 2.12 -1.05 9.43
N PHE A 455 3.35 -0.70 9.82
CA PHE A 455 4.55 -0.97 9.00
C PHE A 455 4.80 -2.48 9.02
N ALA A 456 4.29 -3.17 8.00
CA ALA A 456 4.39 -4.62 7.92
C ALA A 456 5.84 -5.10 8.04
N LYS A 457 6.06 -6.07 8.95
CA LYS A 457 7.36 -6.71 9.18
C LYS A 457 7.70 -7.62 8.01
N THR A 458 8.94 -7.53 7.54
CA THR A 458 9.40 -8.21 6.33
C THR A 458 9.79 -9.65 6.63
N LEU A 459 8.95 -10.60 6.19
CA LEU A 459 9.35 -11.99 6.01
C LEU A 459 9.43 -12.29 4.51
N MET A 460 10.65 -12.48 4.01
CA MET A 460 10.95 -12.93 2.64
C MET A 460 10.42 -12.05 1.50
N GLY A 461 10.49 -10.72 1.65
CA GLY A 461 10.30 -9.79 0.53
C GLY A 461 8.85 -9.65 0.04
N VAL A 462 7.87 -10.26 0.72
CA VAL A 462 6.45 -9.97 0.49
C VAL A 462 5.76 -9.86 1.86
N ASN A 463 5.47 -8.62 2.26
CA ASN A 463 4.73 -8.30 3.48
C ASN A 463 3.26 -8.70 3.29
N GLN A 464 2.76 -9.73 4.01
CA GLN A 464 1.41 -10.24 3.78
C GLN A 464 0.66 -10.51 5.06
N PHE A 465 -0.46 -9.82 5.20
CA PHE A 465 -1.42 -10.08 6.27
C PHE A 465 -2.28 -11.29 5.92
N GLN A 466 -2.56 -12.10 6.93
CA GLN A 466 -3.47 -13.21 6.82
C GLN A 466 -4.90 -12.78 7.19
N ILE A 467 -5.86 -13.17 6.36
CA ILE A 467 -7.30 -13.07 6.61
C ILE A 467 -7.80 -14.47 6.99
N PRO A 468 -7.92 -14.78 8.29
CA PRO A 468 -8.52 -16.04 8.72
C PRO A 468 -10.04 -15.97 8.57
N ILE A 469 -10.61 -17.00 7.94
CA ILE A 469 -12.05 -17.18 7.78
C ILE A 469 -12.44 -18.52 8.39
N TYR A 470 -13.31 -18.50 9.40
CA TYR A 470 -13.73 -19.68 10.14
C TYR A 470 -15.18 -20.06 9.81
N ILE A 471 -15.34 -21.17 9.09
CA ILE A 471 -16.62 -21.64 8.54
C ILE A 471 -17.08 -22.94 9.17
N LYS A 472 -18.37 -23.21 9.08
CA LYS A 472 -19.04 -24.42 9.57
C LYS A 472 -19.36 -25.34 8.39
N GLU A 473 -19.15 -26.64 8.57
CA GLU A 473 -19.57 -27.66 7.59
C GLU A 473 -21.09 -27.69 7.36
#